data_AF-M5UVY8-F1
#
_entry.id   AF-M5UVY8-F1
#
_cell.length_a   1.000
_cell.length_b   1.000
_cell.length_c   1.000
_cell.angle_alpha   90.00
_cell.angle_beta   90.00
_cell.angle_gamma   90.00
#
_symmetry.space_group_name_H-M   'P 1'
#
loop_
_entity.id
_entity.type
_entity.pdbx_description
1 polymer ?
#
loop_
_entity_poly.entity_id
_entity_poly.type
_entity_poly.pdbx_seq_one_letter_code
_entity_poly.pdbx_strand_id
1 'polypeptide(L)'
;MVGPPDEEKAKKDVQTHWLKKNTGDKIQSIESNGEPILIENSKSNSDILYKFPFLVTAKHKDGSITRTEVGVNYVFIRTKGWLFSELGFGKNIVLSDPGRESPDKETVLKLIEESLLQDRWKGKTIENLKIEEPIVGSNLETHWYRYSGEYEVTDMNIRYICSNLIVRLFKEDSSATDWKLDWKEKGICRQVAGNLNETSP
;
A
#
# COMPACT_ATOMS: atom_id res chain seq x y z
N MET A 1 1.82 34.10 13.97
CA MET A 1 3.00 33.46 13.37
C MET A 1 2.57 32.11 12.85
N VAL A 2 2.88 31.77 11.59
CA VAL A 2 2.55 30.46 11.02
C VAL A 2 3.51 29.43 11.64
N GLY A 3 2.96 28.39 12.27
CA GLY A 3 3.75 27.30 12.87
C GLY A 3 4.56 26.54 11.81
N PRO A 4 5.42 25.59 12.23
CA PRO A 4 6.08 24.69 11.29
C PRO A 4 5.04 23.97 10.41
N PRO A 5 5.42 23.58 9.18
CA PRO A 5 4.55 22.80 8.31
C PRO A 5 4.11 21.50 9.01
N ASP A 6 2.93 21.00 8.65
CA ASP A 6 2.42 19.73 9.14
C ASP A 6 2.88 18.56 8.28
N GLU A 7 2.61 17.34 8.77
CA GLU A 7 2.99 16.09 8.09
C GLU A 7 2.32 15.96 6.71
N GLU A 8 1.07 16.39 6.58
CA GLU A 8 0.32 16.29 5.32
C GLU A 8 0.90 17.22 4.24
N LYS A 9 1.34 18.42 4.61
CA LYS A 9 2.11 19.28 3.71
C LYS A 9 3.45 18.63 3.34
N ALA A 10 4.14 18.03 4.31
CA ALA A 10 5.41 17.36 4.05
C ALA A 10 5.26 16.16 3.09
N LYS A 11 4.21 15.34 3.22
CA LYS A 11 3.90 14.27 2.26
C LYS A 11 3.64 14.79 0.85
N LYS A 12 2.91 15.91 0.71
CA LYS A 12 2.69 16.55 -0.60
C LYS A 12 3.98 17.06 -1.22
N ASP A 13 4.87 17.63 -0.41
CA ASP A 13 6.18 18.08 -0.87
C ASP A 13 7.06 16.88 -1.28
N VAL A 14 7.01 15.74 -0.57
CA VAL A 14 7.64 14.48 -1.04
C VAL A 14 7.12 14.11 -2.42
N GLN A 15 5.80 14.01 -2.61
CA GLN A 15 5.22 13.64 -3.91
C GLN A 15 5.69 14.56 -5.03
N THR A 16 5.62 15.86 -4.80
CA THR A 16 5.99 16.88 -5.79
C THR A 16 7.47 16.82 -6.14
N HIS A 17 8.35 16.75 -5.14
CA HIS A 17 9.80 16.84 -5.36
C HIS A 17 10.42 15.49 -5.76
N TRP A 18 9.84 14.37 -5.32
CA TRP A 18 10.24 13.03 -5.80
C TRP A 18 9.97 12.89 -7.29
N LEU A 19 8.75 13.19 -7.75
CA LEU A 19 8.38 13.03 -9.16
C LEU A 19 9.16 13.97 -10.09
N LYS A 20 9.60 15.13 -9.59
CA LYS A 20 10.52 16.02 -10.32
C LYS A 20 11.93 15.45 -10.46
N LYS A 21 12.42 14.73 -9.44
CA LYS A 21 13.79 14.18 -9.43
C LYS A 21 13.87 12.82 -10.10
N ASN A 22 12.84 11.99 -9.94
CA ASN A 22 12.76 10.62 -10.43
C ASN A 22 11.62 10.50 -11.46
N THR A 23 11.80 11.15 -12.60
CA THR A 23 10.78 11.22 -13.66
C THR A 23 10.42 9.83 -14.16
N GLY A 24 9.13 9.48 -14.05
CA GLY A 24 8.60 8.19 -14.48
C GLY A 24 8.40 7.18 -13.35
N ASP A 25 8.84 7.50 -12.13
CA ASP A 25 8.49 6.73 -10.94
C ASP A 25 7.01 6.91 -10.57
N LYS A 26 6.43 5.90 -9.93
CA LYS A 26 5.12 5.94 -9.28
C LYS A 26 5.29 5.66 -7.79
N ILE A 27 4.97 6.65 -6.95
CA ILE A 27 4.92 6.44 -5.49
C ILE A 27 3.73 5.55 -5.16
N GLN A 28 3.98 4.48 -4.42
CA GLN A 28 2.96 3.54 -3.93
C GLN A 28 2.49 3.89 -2.52
N SER A 29 3.43 4.21 -1.61
CA SER A 29 3.11 4.64 -0.24
C SER A 29 4.13 5.66 0.29
N ILE A 30 3.67 6.49 1.24
CA ILE A 30 4.51 7.39 2.04
C ILE A 30 4.10 7.20 3.49
N GLU A 31 4.99 6.62 4.28
CA GLU A 31 4.76 6.27 5.69
C GLU A 31 5.68 7.09 6.58
N SER A 32 5.18 7.56 7.72
CA SER A 32 6.00 8.28 8.71
C SER A 32 7.03 7.34 9.31
N ASN A 33 8.29 7.78 9.36
CA ASN A 33 9.43 6.98 9.82
C ASN A 33 10.04 7.57 11.11
N GLY A 34 9.17 8.00 12.01
CA GLY A 34 9.53 8.66 13.27
C GLY A 34 8.91 10.04 13.41
N GLU A 35 9.20 10.68 14.55
CA GLU A 35 8.71 12.01 14.85
C GLU A 35 9.48 13.10 14.09
N PRO A 36 8.83 14.22 13.72
CA PRO A 36 9.51 15.35 13.14
C PRO A 36 10.56 15.94 14.10
N ILE A 37 11.72 16.31 13.56
CA ILE A 37 12.87 16.75 14.34
C ILE A 37 13.13 18.24 14.09
N LEU A 38 13.15 19.04 15.16
CA LEU A 38 13.61 20.42 15.13
C LEU A 38 15.10 20.48 15.46
N ILE A 39 15.87 21.08 14.56
CA ILE A 39 17.32 21.25 14.68
C ILE A 39 17.62 22.75 14.65
N GLU A 40 17.96 23.30 15.81
CA GLU A 40 18.39 24.68 15.97
C GLU A 40 19.90 24.81 15.61
N ASN A 41 20.30 25.92 15.00
CA ASN A 41 21.70 26.21 14.60
C ASN A 41 22.32 25.26 13.56
N SER A 42 21.55 24.80 12.56
CA SER A 42 22.05 23.84 11.57
C SER A 42 23.07 24.39 10.56
N LYS A 43 23.08 25.71 10.25
CA LYS A 43 24.05 26.41 9.39
C LYS A 43 24.10 27.93 9.69
N SER A 44 25.19 28.60 9.28
CA SER A 44 25.45 30.04 9.50
C SER A 44 24.41 31.01 8.89
N ASN A 45 23.49 30.54 8.04
CA ASN A 45 22.46 31.35 7.38
C ASN A 45 21.02 30.81 7.57
N SER A 46 20.80 29.81 8.42
CA SER A 46 19.46 29.29 8.71
C SER A 46 19.28 29.05 10.21
N ASP A 47 18.39 29.85 10.81
CA ASP A 47 18.15 29.86 12.26
C ASP A 47 17.64 28.50 12.76
N ILE A 48 16.75 27.84 12.00
CA ILE A 48 16.08 26.61 12.41
C ILE A 48 15.79 25.71 11.21
N LEU A 49 16.11 24.42 11.34
CA LEU A 49 15.75 23.34 10.40
C LEU A 49 14.69 22.44 11.05
N TYR A 50 13.66 22.09 10.29
CA TYR A 50 12.63 21.14 10.72
C TYR A 50 12.55 20.01 9.71
N LYS A 51 12.69 18.77 10.17
CA LYS A 51 12.83 17.59 9.33
C LYS A 51 11.73 16.58 9.60
N PHE A 52 11.01 16.17 8.55
CA PHE A 52 10.08 15.05 8.59
C PHE A 52 10.75 13.78 8.03
N PRO A 53 10.88 12.70 8.81
CA PRO A 53 11.33 11.41 8.31
C PRO A 53 10.18 10.60 7.73
N PHE A 54 10.34 10.11 6.51
CA PHE A 54 9.40 9.22 5.82
C PHE A 54 10.10 7.97 5.27
N LEU A 55 9.33 6.91 5.07
CA LEU A 55 9.64 5.79 4.19
C LEU A 55 8.75 5.90 2.96
N VAL A 56 9.39 6.02 1.79
CA VAL A 56 8.71 6.13 0.50
C VAL A 56 8.88 4.80 -0.22
N THR A 57 7.77 4.12 -0.49
CA THR A 57 7.76 2.96 -1.38
C THR A 57 7.41 3.44 -2.78
N ALA A 58 8.31 3.25 -3.75
CA ALA A 58 8.12 3.69 -5.13
C ALA A 58 8.42 2.56 -6.11
N LYS A 59 7.60 2.48 -7.16
CA LYS A 59 7.88 1.69 -8.36
C LYS A 59 8.61 2.57 -9.36
N HIS A 60 9.81 2.18 -9.72
CA HIS A 60 10.63 2.86 -10.71
C HIS A 60 10.17 2.53 -12.14
N LYS A 61 10.62 3.36 -13.09
CA LYS A 61 10.32 3.17 -14.52
C LYS A 61 10.81 1.82 -15.07
N ASP A 62 11.91 1.29 -14.51
CA ASP A 62 12.44 -0.03 -14.86
C ASP A 62 11.62 -1.19 -14.25
N GLY A 63 10.61 -0.89 -13.42
CA GLY A 63 9.77 -1.86 -12.75
C GLY A 63 10.29 -2.32 -11.39
N SER A 64 11.48 -1.89 -10.97
CA SER A 64 11.96 -2.18 -9.61
C SER A 64 11.09 -1.45 -8.58
N ILE A 65 10.83 -2.12 -7.44
CA ILE A 65 10.17 -1.47 -6.31
C ILE A 65 11.19 -1.27 -5.22
N THR A 66 11.32 -0.04 -4.75
CA THR A 66 12.22 0.31 -3.65
C THR A 66 11.46 0.92 -2.49
N ARG A 67 12.01 0.75 -1.29
CA ARG A 67 11.64 1.49 -0.09
C ARG A 67 12.83 2.34 0.32
N THR A 68 12.65 3.65 0.24
CA THR A 68 13.70 4.64 0.48
C THR A 68 13.34 5.51 1.67
N GLU A 69 14.29 5.68 2.59
CA GLU A 69 14.19 6.68 3.65
C GLU A 69 14.32 8.08 3.04
N VAL A 70 13.35 8.96 3.33
CA VAL A 70 13.33 10.33 2.82
C VAL A 70 13.16 11.29 3.99
N GLY A 71 14.03 12.31 4.05
CA GLY A 71 13.90 13.43 4.97
C GLY A 71 13.40 14.67 4.23
N VAL A 72 12.23 15.20 4.61
CA VAL A 72 11.76 16.50 4.10
C VAL A 72 12.26 17.59 5.02
N ASN A 73 13.10 18.47 4.48
CA ASN A 73 13.76 19.52 5.25
C ASN A 73 13.09 20.87 4.98
N TYR A 74 12.71 21.56 6.05
CA TYR A 74 12.22 22.95 6.02
C TYR A 74 13.14 23.86 6.80
N VAL A 75 13.39 25.06 6.29
CA VAL A 75 14.17 26.08 6.99
C VAL A 75 13.26 27.26 7.36
N PHE A 76 13.44 27.81 8.56
CA PHE A 76 12.77 29.03 8.97
C PHE A 76 13.62 30.25 8.60
N ILE A 77 13.05 31.15 7.81
CA ILE A 77 13.64 32.46 7.52
C ILE A 77 12.72 33.52 8.10
N ARG A 78 13.23 34.37 9.02
CA ARG A 78 12.42 35.35 9.76
C ARG A 78 11.49 36.21 8.89
N THR A 79 11.95 36.58 7.68
CA THR A 79 11.20 37.43 6.74
C THR A 79 10.19 36.67 5.88
N LYS A 80 10.32 35.34 5.75
CA LYS A 80 9.52 34.51 4.82
C LYS A 80 8.75 33.38 5.49
N GLY A 81 9.01 33.10 6.77
CA GLY A 81 8.48 31.95 7.49
C GLY A 81 9.19 30.64 7.10
N TRP A 82 8.46 29.53 7.24
CA TRP A 82 8.93 28.18 6.91
C TRP A 82 8.92 27.93 5.41
N LEU A 83 10.07 27.56 4.86
CA LEU A 83 10.24 27.26 3.45
C LEU A 83 10.77 25.84 3.27
N PHE A 84 10.25 25.13 2.26
CA PHE A 84 10.85 23.87 1.82
C PHE A 84 12.30 24.14 1.40
N SER A 85 13.22 23.31 1.90
CA SER A 85 14.64 23.39 1.59
C SER A 85 15.01 22.30 0.59
N GLU A 86 14.84 21.03 0.95
CA GLU A 86 15.25 19.90 0.13
C GLU A 86 14.60 18.57 0.57
N LEU A 87 14.73 17.56 -0.29
CA LEU A 87 14.57 16.15 0.07
C LEU A 87 15.96 15.53 0.30
N GLY A 88 16.22 15.09 1.53
CA GLY A 88 17.33 14.21 1.85
C GLY A 88 16.95 12.76 1.56
N PHE A 89 17.85 11.99 0.94
CA PHE A 89 17.64 10.57 0.64
C PHE A 89 18.59 9.76 1.52
N GLY A 90 18.03 8.85 2.31
CA GLY A 90 18.74 7.94 3.19
C GLY A 90 18.92 6.57 2.55
N LYS A 91 18.78 5.53 3.37
CA LYS A 91 18.94 4.15 2.90
C LYS A 91 17.87 3.81 1.86
N ASN A 92 18.29 3.17 0.77
CA ASN A 92 17.43 2.62 -0.27
C ASN A 92 17.47 1.09 -0.19
N ILE A 93 16.29 0.46 -0.10
CA ILE A 93 16.12 -1.00 -0.03
C ILE A 93 15.32 -1.43 -1.26
N VAL A 94 15.89 -2.32 -2.07
CA VAL A 94 15.15 -2.98 -3.16
C VAL A 94 14.20 -3.99 -2.57
N LEU A 95 12.90 -3.79 -2.77
CA LEU A 95 11.84 -4.72 -2.37
C LEU A 95 11.53 -5.74 -3.46
N SER A 96 11.72 -5.34 -4.72
CA SER A 96 11.45 -6.17 -5.89
C SER A 96 12.37 -5.81 -7.04
N ASP A 97 12.90 -6.83 -7.71
CA ASP A 97 13.57 -6.67 -9.00
C ASP A 97 12.56 -6.29 -10.10
N PRO A 98 13.01 -5.68 -11.21
CA PRO A 98 12.22 -5.49 -12.42
C PRO A 98 11.48 -6.76 -12.86
N GLY A 99 10.18 -6.64 -13.10
CA GLY A 99 9.34 -7.75 -13.57
C GLY A 99 8.93 -8.76 -12.49
N ARG A 100 9.44 -8.62 -11.26
CA ARG A 100 9.06 -9.44 -10.09
C ARG A 100 8.17 -8.68 -9.12
N GLU A 101 7.36 -7.79 -9.66
CA GLU A 101 6.44 -6.97 -8.88
C GLU A 101 5.19 -7.77 -8.52
N SER A 102 4.65 -7.56 -7.32
CA SER A 102 3.29 -8.03 -7.02
C SER A 102 2.27 -7.24 -7.83
N PRO A 103 1.11 -7.83 -8.17
CA PRO A 103 0.00 -7.03 -8.68
C PRO A 103 -0.40 -5.97 -7.65
N ASP A 104 -0.89 -4.82 -8.14
CA ASP A 104 -1.44 -3.81 -7.26
C ASP A 104 -2.70 -4.33 -6.56
N LYS A 105 -3.02 -3.74 -5.40
CA LYS A 105 -4.10 -4.22 -4.53
C LYS A 105 -5.46 -4.28 -5.23
N GLU A 106 -5.77 -3.33 -6.11
CA GLU A 106 -7.03 -3.29 -6.86
C GLU A 106 -7.13 -4.47 -7.84
N THR A 107 -6.05 -4.73 -8.58
CA THR A 107 -5.94 -5.91 -9.46
C THR A 107 -6.13 -7.21 -8.69
N VAL A 108 -5.52 -7.35 -7.49
CA VAL A 108 -5.66 -8.55 -6.66
C VAL A 108 -7.11 -8.75 -6.23
N LEU A 109 -7.75 -7.71 -5.68
CA LEU A 109 -9.12 -7.76 -5.20
C LEU A 109 -10.08 -8.16 -6.32
N LYS A 110 -9.91 -7.57 -7.51
CA LYS A 110 -10.72 -7.88 -8.69
C LYS A 110 -10.60 -9.34 -9.13
N LEU A 111 -9.38 -9.87 -9.23
CA LEU A 111 -9.17 -11.27 -9.63
C LEU A 111 -9.79 -12.26 -8.62
N ILE A 112 -9.67 -11.96 -7.33
CA ILE A 112 -10.28 -12.76 -6.26
C ILE A 112 -11.81 -12.73 -6.37
N GLU A 113 -12.40 -11.55 -6.49
CA GLU A 113 -13.84 -11.37 -6.60
C GLU A 113 -14.41 -12.08 -7.84
N GLU A 114 -13.83 -11.83 -9.02
CA GLU A 114 -14.24 -12.49 -10.27
C GLU A 114 -14.16 -14.02 -10.16
N SER A 115 -13.08 -14.55 -9.58
CA SER A 115 -12.92 -15.99 -9.38
C SER A 115 -13.94 -16.57 -8.40
N LEU A 116 -14.24 -15.89 -7.29
CA LEU A 116 -15.28 -16.29 -6.34
C LEU A 116 -16.67 -16.31 -7.00
N LEU A 117 -16.98 -15.29 -7.81
CA LEU A 117 -18.25 -15.15 -8.52
C LEU A 117 -18.42 -16.14 -9.69
N GLN A 118 -17.33 -16.65 -10.26
CA GLN A 118 -17.42 -17.67 -11.31
C GLN A 118 -17.64 -19.08 -10.76
N ASP A 119 -17.14 -19.35 -9.55
CA ASP A 119 -17.04 -20.70 -8.99
C ASP A 119 -17.99 -20.91 -7.80
N ARG A 120 -17.72 -20.25 -6.66
CA ARG A 120 -18.41 -20.52 -5.39
C ARG A 120 -19.71 -19.74 -5.21
N TRP A 121 -19.71 -18.48 -5.63
CA TRP A 121 -20.77 -17.50 -5.33
C TRP A 121 -21.42 -16.97 -6.60
N LYS A 122 -21.70 -17.87 -7.55
CA LYS A 122 -22.26 -17.51 -8.85
C LYS A 122 -23.59 -16.76 -8.73
N GLY A 123 -23.63 -15.58 -9.32
CA GLY A 123 -24.79 -14.68 -9.30
C GLY A 123 -25.06 -14.04 -7.93
N LYS A 124 -24.10 -14.05 -7.01
CA LYS A 124 -24.18 -13.37 -5.71
C LYS A 124 -23.33 -12.09 -5.72
N THR A 125 -23.33 -11.39 -4.58
CA THR A 125 -22.53 -10.18 -4.39
C THR A 125 -21.53 -10.42 -3.27
N ILE A 126 -20.25 -10.20 -3.57
CA ILE A 126 -19.17 -10.19 -2.57
C ILE A 126 -19.11 -8.80 -1.95
N GLU A 127 -19.02 -8.75 -0.63
CA GLU A 127 -18.95 -7.51 0.14
C GLU A 127 -17.72 -7.56 1.05
N ASN A 128 -17.20 -6.39 1.42
CA ASN A 128 -16.13 -6.26 2.42
C ASN A 128 -14.90 -7.17 2.19
N LEU A 129 -14.56 -7.47 0.93
CA LEU A 129 -13.36 -8.22 0.59
C LEU A 129 -12.11 -7.45 1.02
N LYS A 130 -11.34 -8.05 1.93
CA LYS A 130 -10.09 -7.51 2.45
C LYS A 130 -8.99 -8.52 2.30
N ILE A 131 -7.81 -8.02 1.93
CA ILE A 131 -6.58 -8.80 1.82
C ILE A 131 -5.46 -8.11 2.58
N GLU A 132 -4.61 -8.92 3.17
CA GLU A 132 -3.36 -8.51 3.82
C GLU A 132 -2.24 -8.30 2.79
N GLU A 133 -1.10 -7.77 3.25
CA GLU A 133 0.11 -7.68 2.44
C GLU A 133 0.59 -9.07 1.99
N PRO A 134 1.08 -9.22 0.75
CA PRO A 134 1.45 -10.52 0.24
C PRO A 134 2.74 -11.05 0.87
N ILE A 135 2.77 -12.38 1.04
CA ILE A 135 4.02 -13.11 1.24
C ILE A 135 4.58 -13.48 -0.13
N VAL A 136 5.80 -13.02 -0.40
CA VAL A 136 6.53 -13.31 -1.65
C VAL A 136 7.21 -14.67 -1.54
N GLY A 137 7.15 -15.44 -2.62
CA GLY A 137 7.97 -16.64 -2.78
C GLY A 137 8.26 -16.96 -4.24
N SER A 138 9.07 -17.99 -4.47
CA SER A 138 9.37 -18.47 -5.81
C SER A 138 9.56 -19.99 -5.81
N ASN A 139 9.23 -20.62 -6.92
CA ASN A 139 9.55 -22.01 -7.22
C ASN A 139 10.40 -22.05 -8.48
N LEU A 140 11.71 -22.28 -8.33
CA LEU A 140 12.69 -22.24 -9.43
C LEU A 140 12.61 -20.89 -10.19
N GLU A 141 11.84 -20.84 -11.27
CA GLU A 141 11.70 -19.70 -12.18
C GLU A 141 10.38 -18.91 -11.98
N THR A 142 9.39 -19.48 -11.29
CA THR A 142 8.07 -18.85 -11.12
C THR A 142 7.96 -18.14 -9.77
N HIS A 143 7.85 -16.81 -9.82
CA HIS A 143 7.53 -15.98 -8.65
C HIS A 143 6.03 -15.98 -8.37
N TRP A 144 5.68 -16.04 -7.09
CA TRP A 144 4.30 -16.03 -6.63
C TRP A 144 4.10 -15.11 -5.42
N TYR A 145 2.88 -14.62 -5.29
CA TYR A 145 2.43 -13.76 -4.19
C TYR A 145 1.26 -14.43 -3.51
N ARG A 146 1.44 -14.77 -2.24
CA ARG A 146 0.38 -15.39 -1.43
C ARG A 146 -0.32 -14.31 -0.63
N TYR A 147 -1.63 -14.19 -0.85
CA TYR A 147 -2.50 -13.31 -0.10
C TYR A 147 -3.36 -14.12 0.87
N SER A 148 -3.62 -13.52 2.02
CA SER A 148 -4.59 -14.01 3.00
C SER A 148 -5.63 -12.93 3.25
N GLY A 149 -6.83 -13.33 3.65
CA GLY A 149 -7.90 -12.36 3.84
C GLY A 149 -9.23 -12.96 4.22
N GLU A 150 -10.25 -12.12 4.08
CA GLU A 150 -11.63 -12.41 4.43
C GLU A 150 -12.59 -11.63 3.51
N TYR A 151 -13.81 -12.13 3.41
CA TYR A 151 -14.87 -11.47 2.66
C TYR A 151 -16.22 -11.84 3.24
N GLU A 152 -17.24 -11.09 2.82
CA GLU A 152 -18.62 -11.37 3.13
C GLU A 152 -19.38 -11.62 1.84
N VAL A 153 -20.49 -12.34 1.95
CA VAL A 153 -21.39 -12.58 0.83
C VAL A 153 -22.81 -12.63 1.35
N THR A 154 -23.71 -12.02 0.60
CA THR A 154 -25.14 -12.08 0.86
C THR A 154 -25.80 -13.01 -0.16
N ASP A 155 -26.48 -14.05 0.32
CA ASP A 155 -27.25 -14.97 -0.50
C ASP A 155 -28.66 -15.12 0.06
N MET A 156 -29.67 -14.69 -0.70
CA MET A 156 -31.09 -14.80 -0.32
C MET A 156 -31.38 -14.32 1.11
N ASN A 157 -30.88 -13.12 1.46
CA ASN A 157 -30.97 -12.48 2.79
C ASN A 157 -30.17 -13.17 3.91
N ILE A 158 -29.35 -14.18 3.60
CA ILE A 158 -28.42 -14.79 4.52
C ILE A 158 -27.03 -14.18 4.28
N ARG A 159 -26.47 -13.55 5.32
CA ARG A 159 -25.10 -13.03 5.29
C ARG A 159 -24.13 -14.08 5.80
N TYR A 160 -23.09 -14.34 5.02
CA TYR A 160 -21.97 -15.19 5.41
C TYR A 160 -20.71 -14.35 5.59
N ILE A 161 -19.95 -14.64 6.64
CA ILE A 161 -18.59 -14.13 6.82
C ILE A 161 -17.64 -15.29 6.52
N CYS A 162 -16.78 -15.10 5.53
CA CYS A 162 -15.81 -16.06 5.06
C CYS A 162 -14.41 -15.62 5.48
N SER A 163 -13.83 -16.35 6.43
CA SER A 163 -12.49 -16.10 6.98
C SER A 163 -11.48 -17.08 6.42
N ASN A 164 -10.17 -16.82 6.59
CA ASN A 164 -9.09 -17.71 6.13
C ASN A 164 -9.11 -17.97 4.61
N LEU A 165 -9.43 -16.95 3.81
CA LEU A 165 -9.15 -16.99 2.38
C LEU A 165 -7.63 -17.01 2.18
N ILE A 166 -7.14 -17.90 1.32
CA ILE A 166 -5.73 -18.02 0.96
C ILE A 166 -5.63 -18.27 -0.54
N VAL A 167 -4.92 -17.38 -1.23
CA VAL A 167 -4.77 -17.45 -2.68
C VAL A 167 -3.35 -17.12 -3.10
N ARG A 168 -2.89 -17.72 -4.19
CA ARG A 168 -1.62 -17.39 -4.84
C ARG A 168 -1.88 -16.74 -6.18
N LEU A 169 -1.21 -15.62 -6.43
CA LEU A 169 -1.11 -15.01 -7.74
C LEU A 169 0.29 -15.21 -8.30
N PHE A 170 0.37 -15.64 -9.56
CA PHE A 170 1.63 -15.85 -10.27
C PHE A 170 1.43 -15.57 -11.76
N LYS A 171 2.54 -15.45 -12.48
CA LYS A 171 2.55 -15.41 -13.94
C LYS A 171 3.14 -16.73 -14.43
N GLU A 172 2.55 -17.33 -15.45
CA GLU A 172 3.05 -18.59 -16.03
C GLU A 172 4.50 -18.43 -16.50
N ASP A 173 4.80 -17.28 -17.13
CA ASP A 173 6.14 -16.89 -17.55
C ASP A 173 6.47 -15.47 -17.05
N SER A 174 7.77 -15.17 -16.88
CA SER A 174 8.23 -13.84 -16.42
C SER A 174 7.86 -12.69 -17.37
N SER A 175 7.59 -13.00 -18.64
CA SER A 175 7.15 -12.04 -19.67
C SER A 175 5.63 -11.90 -19.78
N ALA A 176 4.86 -12.75 -19.09
CA ALA A 176 3.41 -12.70 -19.18
C ALA A 176 2.85 -11.41 -18.58
N THR A 177 1.80 -10.87 -19.19
CA THR A 177 1.06 -9.72 -18.64
C THR A 177 -0.01 -10.15 -17.66
N ASP A 178 -0.54 -11.35 -17.85
CA ASP A 178 -1.75 -11.81 -17.18
C ASP A 178 -1.41 -12.59 -15.91
N TRP A 179 -2.11 -12.24 -14.83
CA TRP A 179 -1.99 -12.94 -13.55
C TRP A 179 -2.90 -14.16 -13.54
N LYS A 180 -2.35 -15.29 -13.12
CA LYS A 180 -3.10 -16.50 -12.80
C LYS A 180 -3.39 -16.55 -11.31
N LEU A 181 -4.58 -17.04 -10.99
CA LEU A 181 -5.06 -17.22 -9.63
C LEU A 181 -5.16 -18.70 -9.30
N ASP A 182 -4.45 -19.11 -8.26
CA ASP A 182 -4.44 -20.48 -7.73
C ASP A 182 -4.93 -20.46 -6.27
N TRP A 183 -6.11 -21.04 -6.05
CA TRP A 183 -6.74 -21.13 -4.74
C TRP A 183 -6.02 -22.15 -3.86
N LYS A 184 -5.72 -21.74 -2.62
CA LYS A 184 -5.35 -22.68 -1.54
C LYS A 184 -6.51 -22.90 -0.59
N GLU A 185 -7.19 -21.82 -0.23
CA GLU A 185 -8.42 -21.85 0.54
C GLU A 185 -9.38 -20.75 0.08
N LYS A 186 -10.62 -21.08 -0.24
CA LYS A 186 -11.67 -20.11 -0.62
C LYS A 186 -12.37 -19.47 0.58
N GLY A 187 -11.84 -19.69 1.77
CA GLY A 187 -12.38 -19.22 3.05
C GLY A 187 -13.40 -20.17 3.67
N ILE A 188 -13.42 -20.20 5.00
CA ILE A 188 -14.39 -20.92 5.82
C ILE A 188 -15.53 -19.95 6.14
N CYS A 189 -16.71 -20.24 5.58
CA CYS A 189 -17.87 -19.34 5.66
C CYS A 189 -18.79 -19.76 6.80
N ARG A 190 -19.16 -18.79 7.63
CA ARG A 190 -20.12 -18.95 8.72
C ARG A 190 -21.28 -18.00 8.49
N GLN A 191 -22.49 -18.52 8.64
CA GLN A 191 -23.69 -17.70 8.63
C GLN A 191 -23.69 -16.78 9.84
N VAL A 192 -23.96 -15.49 9.60
CA VAL A 192 -24.29 -14.55 10.66
C VAL A 192 -25.77 -14.71 10.93
N ALA A 193 -26.14 -15.37 12.02
CA ALA A 193 -27.52 -15.35 12.47
C ALA A 193 -27.85 -13.89 12.86
N GLY A 194 -28.79 -13.27 12.15
CA GLY A 194 -29.44 -12.07 12.68
C GLY A 194 -30.06 -12.44 14.02
N ASN A 195 -29.85 -11.61 15.05
CA ASN A 195 -30.52 -11.78 16.33
C ASN A 195 -32.04 -11.89 16.10
N LEU A 196 -32.58 -13.10 16.21
CA LEU A 196 -34.00 -13.34 16.47
C LEU A 196 -34.28 -12.95 17.92
N ASN A 197 -34.23 -11.65 18.21
CA ASN A 197 -34.74 -11.06 19.46
C ASN A 197 -35.72 -9.92 19.12
N GLU A 198 -36.61 -10.15 18.15
CA GLU A 198 -37.87 -9.42 18.10
C GLU A 198 -38.91 -10.19 18.90
N THR A 199 -39.07 -9.76 20.14
CA THR A 199 -40.18 -10.12 21.03
C THR A 199 -41.52 -9.87 20.35
N SER A 200 -42.35 -10.91 20.32
CA SER A 200 -43.77 -10.85 19.99
C SER A 200 -44.55 -9.87 20.87
N PRO A 201 -45.55 -9.18 20.32
CA PRO A 201 -46.82 -8.92 20.99
C PRO A 201 -47.82 -10.06 20.71
#